data_AF-A0A7K8X4H1-F1
#
_entry.id   AF-A0A7K8X4H1-F1
#
_cell.length_a   1.000
_cell.length_b   1.000
_cell.length_c   1.000
_cell.angle_alpha   90.00
_cell.angle_beta   90.00
_cell.angle_gamma   90.00
#
_symmetry.space_group_name_H-M   'P 1'
#
loop_
_entity.id
_entity.type
_entity.pdbx_description
1 polymer ?
#
loop_
_entity_poly.entity_id
_entity_poly.type
_entity_poly.pdbx_seq_one_letter_code
_entity_poly.pdbx_strand_id
1 'polypeptide(L)'
;GSMEGRLPYDDFPVVFLPPYESPPAWVPPHEGRARRRKGAGRGQARVYHPDYNNELTQFLPRTIILKKPPGAQLGFNIRGGKASQLGIFISKVILDSDAHRAGLQEGDQVLSVNDVDFQDIEHSKAVEILKTAREITMRVRYFPYNYQRQKERTVH
;
A
#
# COMPACT_ATOMS: atom_id res chain seq x y z
N GLY A 1 24.22 -11.09 24.24
CA GLY A 1 23.20 -11.66 23.37
C GLY A 1 21.93 -10.89 23.60
N SER A 2 21.54 -10.04 22.65
CA SER A 2 20.34 -9.20 22.78
C SER A 2 19.22 -9.88 22.00
N MET A 3 18.25 -10.45 22.72
CA MET A 3 16.97 -10.85 22.13
C MET A 3 16.22 -9.57 21.80
N GLU A 4 16.06 -9.31 20.50
CA GLU A 4 15.17 -8.25 20.00
C GLU A 4 13.77 -8.45 20.58
N GLY A 5 13.21 -7.37 21.12
CA GLY A 5 11.88 -7.34 21.70
C GLY A 5 10.83 -7.71 20.67
N ARG A 6 10.41 -8.97 20.67
CA ARG A 6 9.15 -9.38 20.02
C ARG A 6 8.02 -8.66 20.74
N LEU A 7 7.29 -7.83 20.00
CA LEU A 7 6.03 -7.28 20.46
C LEU A 7 5.11 -8.43 20.90
N PRO A 8 4.44 -8.33 22.06
CA PRO A 8 3.51 -9.35 22.53
C PRO A 8 2.38 -9.54 21.51
N TYR A 9 1.92 -10.79 21.37
CA TYR A 9 0.94 -11.17 20.34
C TYR A 9 -0.38 -10.36 20.41
N ASP A 10 -0.70 -9.83 21.59
CA ASP A 10 -1.94 -9.08 21.86
C ASP A 10 -1.91 -7.61 21.38
N ASP A 11 -0.72 -7.06 21.09
CA ASP A 11 -0.56 -5.68 20.56
C ASP A 11 -0.51 -5.63 19.03
N PHE A 12 -0.57 -6.78 18.34
CA PHE A 12 -0.77 -6.75 16.90
C PHE A 12 -2.21 -6.34 16.61
N PRO A 13 -2.45 -5.27 15.81
CA PRO A 13 -3.80 -4.91 15.43
C PRO A 13 -4.45 -6.14 14.79
N VAL A 14 -5.66 -6.49 15.22
CA VAL A 14 -6.42 -7.61 14.63
C VAL A 14 -6.62 -7.30 13.14
N VAL A 15 -5.76 -7.89 12.31
CA VAL A 15 -5.87 -7.76 10.87
C VAL A 15 -6.84 -8.84 10.43
N PHE A 16 -8.02 -8.43 9.98
CA PHE A 16 -8.79 -9.26 9.08
C PHE A 16 -8.00 -9.36 7.79
N LEU A 17 -7.16 -10.40 7.72
CA LEU A 17 -6.56 -10.84 6.49
C LEU A 17 -7.71 -11.08 5.50
N PRO A 18 -7.65 -10.51 4.29
CA PRO A 18 -8.66 -10.84 3.29
C PRO A 18 -8.67 -12.38 3.12
N PRO A 19 -9.86 -12.99 2.95
CA PRO A 19 -9.95 -14.42 2.75
C PRO A 19 -9.00 -14.82 1.63
N TYR A 20 -8.26 -15.93 1.80
CA TYR A 20 -7.33 -16.43 0.80
C TYR A 20 -8.00 -16.45 -0.58
N GLU A 21 -7.60 -15.53 -1.46
CA GLU A 21 -8.18 -15.42 -2.78
C GLU A 21 -7.45 -16.39 -3.70
N SER A 22 -8.20 -17.26 -4.37
CA SER A 22 -7.61 -18.13 -5.38
C SER A 22 -6.91 -17.28 -6.46
N PRO A 23 -5.79 -17.75 -7.04
CA PRO A 23 -5.08 -17.01 -8.09
C PRO A 23 -6.03 -16.51 -9.19
N PRO A 24 -6.02 -15.19 -9.50
CA PRO A 24 -6.91 -14.60 -10.50
C PRO A 24 -6.84 -15.35 -11.83
N ALA A 25 -7.96 -15.56 -12.51
CA ALA A 25 -8.07 -16.42 -13.70
C ALA A 25 -7.06 -16.11 -14.84
N TRP A 26 -6.58 -14.87 -14.93
CA TRP A 26 -5.60 -14.42 -15.91
C TRP A 26 -4.16 -14.91 -15.64
N VAL A 27 -3.84 -15.35 -14.41
CA VAL A 27 -2.53 -15.95 -14.08
C VAL A 27 -2.48 -17.36 -14.67
N PRO A 28 -1.59 -17.66 -15.64
CA PRO A 28 -1.57 -18.97 -16.27
C PRO A 28 -1.28 -20.08 -15.25
N PRO A 29 -1.95 -21.24 -15.32
CA PRO A 29 -1.51 -22.45 -14.64
C PRO A 29 -0.20 -22.91 -15.29
N HIS A 30 0.92 -22.44 -14.71
CA HIS A 30 2.32 -22.66 -15.08
C HIS A 30 2.56 -23.49 -16.35
N GLU A 31 3.11 -22.86 -17.38
CA GLU A 31 3.54 -23.51 -18.62
C GLU A 31 4.82 -24.32 -18.36
N GLY A 32 4.68 -25.52 -17.81
CA GLY A 32 5.78 -26.44 -17.58
C GLY A 32 5.35 -27.84 -17.98
N ARG A 33 6.07 -28.45 -18.92
CA ARG A 33 5.93 -29.85 -19.39
C ARG A 33 6.16 -30.89 -18.29
N ALA A 34 5.62 -30.74 -17.09
CA ALA A 34 5.59 -31.79 -16.09
C ALA A 34 4.46 -32.76 -16.45
N ARG A 35 4.86 -33.93 -16.94
CA ARG A 35 3.99 -35.10 -17.19
C ARG A 35 2.90 -35.16 -16.12
N ARG A 36 1.65 -34.99 -16.55
CA ARG A 36 0.45 -35.09 -15.70
C ARG A 36 0.51 -36.35 -14.83
N ARG A 37 0.77 -36.20 -13.54
CA ARG A 37 0.20 -37.11 -12.55
C ARG A 37 -1.29 -36.77 -12.46
N LYS A 38 -2.16 -37.67 -12.95
CA LYS A 38 -3.61 -37.57 -12.75
C LYS A 38 -3.85 -37.50 -11.23
N GLY A 39 -4.22 -36.33 -10.72
CA GLY A 39 -4.57 -36.14 -9.31
C GLY A 39 -4.06 -34.86 -8.64
N ALA A 40 -3.05 -34.18 -9.20
CA ALA A 40 -2.64 -32.87 -8.67
C ALA A 40 -3.64 -31.79 -9.10
N GLY A 41 -4.36 -31.21 -8.14
CA GLY A 41 -5.36 -30.17 -8.39
C GLY A 41 -4.76 -28.96 -9.10
N ARG A 42 -5.50 -28.40 -10.06
CA ARG A 42 -5.09 -27.29 -10.94
C ARG A 42 -4.67 -25.99 -10.21
N GLY A 43 -4.88 -25.91 -8.90
CA GLY A 43 -4.65 -24.72 -8.08
C GLY A 43 -3.22 -24.52 -7.60
N GLN A 44 -2.49 -25.58 -7.23
CA GLN A 44 -1.23 -25.43 -6.47
C GLN A 44 -0.11 -24.73 -7.26
N ALA A 45 0.02 -24.97 -8.57
CA ALA A 45 1.09 -24.35 -9.37
C ALA A 45 0.91 -22.83 -9.58
N ARG A 46 -0.34 -22.36 -9.59
CA ARG A 46 -0.67 -20.93 -9.74
C ARG A 46 -0.33 -20.14 -8.47
N VAL A 47 -0.30 -20.83 -7.32
CA VAL A 47 0.03 -20.24 -6.01
C VAL A 47 1.49 -19.84 -5.89
N TYR A 48 2.36 -20.42 -6.73
CA TYR A 48 3.79 -20.10 -6.77
C TYR A 48 4.17 -19.33 -8.04
N HIS A 49 3.19 -18.84 -8.79
CA HIS A 49 3.47 -18.04 -9.98
C HIS A 49 4.08 -16.69 -9.54
N PRO A 50 5.16 -16.18 -10.17
CA PRO A 50 5.76 -14.91 -9.78
C PRO A 50 4.76 -13.73 -9.81
N ASP A 51 3.79 -13.77 -10.73
CA ASP A 51 2.71 -12.78 -10.80
C ASP A 51 1.58 -12.98 -9.78
N TYR A 52 1.59 -14.07 -9.01
CA TYR A 52 0.64 -14.31 -7.92
C TYR A 52 1.35 -14.20 -6.57
N ASN A 53 1.07 -13.12 -5.85
CA ASN A 53 1.65 -12.85 -4.55
C ASN A 53 0.58 -12.82 -3.46
N ASN A 54 0.66 -13.77 -2.53
CA ASN A 54 -0.19 -13.89 -1.35
C ASN A 54 0.44 -13.31 -0.08
N GLU A 55 1.55 -12.58 -0.18
CA GLU A 55 2.15 -11.86 0.95
C GLU A 55 1.20 -10.77 1.42
N LEU A 56 0.23 -11.13 2.26
CA LEU A 56 -0.77 -10.21 2.79
C LEU A 56 -0.16 -9.09 3.63
N THR A 57 1.06 -9.32 4.11
CA THR A 57 1.94 -8.35 4.77
C THR A 57 2.13 -7.08 3.94
N GLN A 58 2.17 -7.18 2.61
CA GLN A 58 2.32 -6.02 1.72
C GLN A 58 1.09 -5.09 1.71
N PHE A 59 -0.08 -5.64 2.08
CA PHE A 59 -1.33 -4.92 2.20
C PHE A 59 -1.62 -4.49 3.64
N LEU A 60 -0.73 -4.77 4.60
CA LEU A 60 -0.87 -4.26 5.95
C LEU A 60 -0.53 -2.77 6.00
N PRO A 61 -1.14 -2.02 6.94
CA PRO A 61 -0.66 -0.69 7.25
C PRO A 61 0.83 -0.71 7.61
N ARG A 62 1.60 0.19 7.02
CA ARG A 62 3.02 0.40 7.31
C ARG A 62 3.29 1.86 7.67
N THR A 63 4.33 2.10 8.43
CA THR A 63 4.77 3.44 8.81
C THR A 63 5.90 3.90 7.90
N ILE A 64 5.77 5.09 7.33
CA ILE A 64 6.79 5.75 6.52
C ILE A 64 7.20 7.03 7.25
N ILE A 65 8.50 7.24 7.39
CA ILE A 65 9.07 8.43 8.03
C ILE A 65 9.82 9.22 6.98
N LEU A 66 9.42 10.47 6.75
CA LEU A 66 10.08 11.38 5.84
C LEU A 66 10.60 12.59 6.60
N LYS A 67 11.85 12.96 6.30
CA LYS A 67 12.42 14.23 6.75
C LYS A 67 12.37 15.19 5.57
N LYS A 68 11.79 16.36 5.78
CA LYS A 68 11.67 17.40 4.78
C LYS A 68 12.76 18.45 5.01
N PRO A 69 13.80 18.51 4.15
CA PRO A 69 14.78 19.59 4.21
C PRO A 69 14.12 20.95 3.95
N PRO A 70 14.64 22.05 4.52
CA PRO A 70 14.15 23.39 4.22
C PRO A 70 14.17 23.66 2.70
N GLY A 71 13.04 24.09 2.15
CA GLY A 71 12.91 24.38 0.71
C GLY A 71 12.73 23.17 -0.21
N ALA A 72 12.79 21.94 0.30
CA ALA A 72 12.61 20.74 -0.51
C ALA A 72 11.13 20.39 -0.74
N GLN A 73 10.85 19.77 -1.88
CA GLN A 73 9.56 19.15 -2.17
C GLN A 73 9.46 17.79 -1.48
N LEU A 74 8.23 17.33 -1.25
CA LEU A 74 7.97 16.05 -0.58
C LEU A 74 8.31 14.82 -1.42
N GLY A 75 8.43 14.97 -2.75
CA GLY A 75 8.74 13.87 -3.64
C GLY A 75 7.54 12.98 -4.01
N PHE A 76 6.32 13.37 -3.69
CA PHE A 76 5.11 12.64 -4.07
C PHE A 76 3.91 13.57 -4.25
N ASN A 77 2.89 13.07 -4.94
CA ASN A 77 1.60 13.74 -5.13
C ASN A 77 0.50 12.97 -4.42
N ILE A 78 -0.54 13.69 -3.98
CA ILE A 78 -1.74 13.11 -3.40
C ILE A 78 -2.98 13.41 -4.25
N ARG A 79 -4.02 12.63 -4.07
CA ARG A 79 -5.36 12.85 -4.64
C ARG A 79 -6.44 12.34 -3.68
N GLY A 80 -7.70 12.65 -3.98
CA GLY A 80 -8.84 12.28 -3.14
C GLY A 80 -9.07 13.28 -2.01
N GLY A 81 -9.68 12.82 -0.93
CA GLY A 81 -10.13 13.66 0.18
C GLY A 81 -11.66 13.67 0.28
N LYS A 82 -12.15 14.17 1.42
CA LYS A 82 -13.56 14.09 1.82
C LYS A 82 -14.56 14.52 0.74
N ALA A 83 -14.33 15.62 0.04
CA ALA A 83 -15.20 16.10 -1.04
C ALA A 83 -15.41 15.07 -2.19
N SER A 84 -14.43 14.19 -2.42
CA SER A 84 -14.54 13.12 -3.40
C SER A 84 -15.16 11.83 -2.84
N GLN A 85 -15.54 11.80 -1.55
CA GLN A 85 -15.94 10.61 -0.80
C GLN A 85 -14.90 9.49 -0.84
N LEU A 86 -13.63 9.87 -0.95
CA LEU A 86 -12.48 8.98 -1.00
C LEU A 86 -11.46 9.42 0.05
N GLY A 87 -10.71 8.46 0.60
CA GLY A 87 -9.53 8.77 1.40
C GLY A 87 -8.44 9.49 0.60
N ILE A 88 -7.37 9.89 1.27
CA ILE A 88 -6.19 10.45 0.62
C ILE A 88 -5.32 9.33 0.05
N PHE A 89 -5.01 9.40 -1.24
CA PHE A 89 -4.16 8.41 -1.93
C PHE A 89 -2.92 9.05 -2.54
N ILE A 90 -1.81 8.31 -2.55
CA ILE A 90 -0.58 8.66 -3.26
C ILE A 90 -0.80 8.41 -4.75
N SER A 91 -0.74 9.47 -5.55
CA SER A 91 -1.00 9.42 -6.99
C SER A 91 0.26 9.31 -7.84
N LYS A 92 1.40 9.72 -7.30
CA LYS A 92 2.71 9.64 -7.94
C LYS A 92 3.79 9.73 -6.86
N VAL A 93 4.87 8.98 -7.05
CA VAL A 93 6.11 9.13 -6.28
C VAL A 93 7.23 9.45 -7.26
N ILE A 94 8.06 10.43 -6.94
CA ILE A 94 9.21 10.84 -7.74
C ILE A 94 10.33 9.84 -7.48
N LEU A 95 10.87 9.24 -8.55
CA LEU A 95 11.99 8.31 -8.47
C LEU A 95 13.19 8.98 -7.77
N ASP A 96 13.88 8.23 -6.92
CA ASP A 96 15.02 8.70 -6.12
C ASP A 96 14.75 9.90 -5.21
N SER A 97 13.48 10.17 -4.89
CA SER A 97 13.12 11.07 -3.79
C SER A 97 13.26 10.38 -2.43
N ASP A 98 13.22 11.17 -1.34
CA ASP A 98 13.16 10.62 0.02
C ASP A 98 11.92 9.75 0.22
N ALA A 99 10.78 10.12 -0.40
CA ALA A 99 9.56 9.32 -0.39
C ALA A 99 9.74 7.96 -1.08
N HIS A 100 10.41 7.93 -2.24
CA HIS A 100 10.72 6.68 -2.93
C HIS A 100 11.63 5.78 -2.10
N ARG A 101 12.73 6.33 -1.56
CA ARG A 101 13.67 5.58 -0.71
C ARG A 101 13.04 5.05 0.58
N ALA A 102 12.04 5.75 1.11
CA ALA A 102 11.30 5.33 2.29
C ALA A 102 10.24 4.24 2.00
N GLY A 103 10.02 3.86 0.73
CA GLY A 103 9.07 2.81 0.35
C GLY A 103 7.63 3.30 0.16
N LEU A 104 7.42 4.61 -0.01
CA LEU A 104 6.14 5.15 -0.45
C LEU A 104 5.92 4.82 -1.92
N GLN A 105 4.72 4.38 -2.28
CA GLN A 105 4.41 4.04 -3.67
C GLN A 105 3.03 4.52 -4.09
N GLU A 106 2.83 4.60 -5.41
CA GLU A 106 1.54 4.89 -5.99
C GLU A 106 0.50 3.82 -5.59
N GLY A 107 -0.69 4.25 -5.19
CA GLY A 107 -1.74 3.35 -4.70
C GLY A 107 -1.75 3.14 -3.20
N ASP A 108 -0.79 3.72 -2.46
CA ASP A 108 -0.90 3.83 -1.01
C ASP A 108 -2.03 4.79 -0.61
N GLN A 109 -2.91 4.35 0.28
CA GLN A 109 -3.81 5.22 1.02
C GLN A 109 -3.13 5.73 2.28
N VAL A 110 -3.20 7.03 2.52
CA VAL A 110 -2.74 7.66 3.76
C VAL A 110 -3.84 7.55 4.80
N LEU A 111 -3.54 6.85 5.90
CA LEU A 111 -4.47 6.64 7.02
C LEU A 111 -4.29 7.73 8.08
N SER A 112 -3.05 8.10 8.39
CA SER A 112 -2.74 9.19 9.30
C SER A 112 -1.38 9.83 9.01
N VAL A 113 -1.19 11.07 9.45
CA VAL A 113 0.08 11.81 9.40
C VAL A 113 0.28 12.55 10.70
N ASN A 114 1.41 12.33 11.39
CA ASN A 114 1.75 12.97 12.66
C ASN A 114 0.56 12.94 13.64
N ASP A 115 -0.03 11.76 13.81
CA ASP A 115 -1.20 11.48 14.66
C ASP A 115 -2.52 12.17 14.26
N VAL A 116 -2.55 12.88 13.12
CA VAL A 116 -3.78 13.39 12.52
C VAL A 116 -4.39 12.33 11.61
N ASP A 117 -5.68 12.04 11.77
CA ASP A 117 -6.42 11.11 10.90
C ASP A 117 -6.60 11.71 9.49
N PHE A 118 -6.33 10.90 8.47
CA PHE A 118 -6.41 11.26 7.05
C PHE A 118 -7.53 10.51 6.31
N GLN A 119 -8.35 9.72 7.03
CA GLN A 119 -9.40 8.91 6.41
C GLN A 119 -10.61 9.76 5.98
N ASP A 120 -10.99 10.77 6.76
CA ASP A 120 -12.09 11.71 6.46
C ASP A 120 -11.63 13.17 6.42
N ILE A 121 -10.42 13.41 5.90
CA ILE A 121 -9.83 14.75 5.84
C ILE A 121 -10.15 15.47 4.51
N GLU A 122 -10.32 16.78 4.59
CA GLU A 122 -10.37 17.63 3.40
C GLU A 122 -9.03 17.65 2.67
N HIS A 123 -9.09 17.64 1.32
CA HIS A 123 -7.89 17.62 0.49
C HIS A 123 -6.96 18.81 0.79
N SER A 124 -7.53 20.02 0.88
CA SER A 124 -6.79 21.24 1.20
C SER A 124 -6.08 21.15 2.55
N LYS A 125 -6.74 20.58 3.56
CA LYS A 125 -6.17 20.42 4.90
C LYS A 125 -5.05 19.38 4.93
N ALA A 126 -5.21 18.27 4.21
CA ALA A 126 -4.14 17.28 4.02
C ALA A 126 -2.88 17.93 3.41
N VAL A 127 -3.05 18.74 2.35
CA VAL A 127 -1.96 19.47 1.71
C VAL A 127 -1.28 20.43 2.68
N GLU A 128 -2.04 21.16 3.49
CA GLU A 128 -1.51 22.09 4.50
C GLU A 128 -0.63 21.37 5.54
N ILE A 129 -1.12 20.27 6.10
CA ILE A 129 -0.39 19.48 7.10
C ILE A 129 0.91 18.92 6.51
N LEU A 130 0.84 18.31 5.34
CA LEU A 130 2.01 17.74 4.66
C LEU A 130 3.05 18.81 4.29
N LYS A 131 2.62 20.03 3.96
CA LYS A 131 3.54 21.12 3.60
C LYS A 131 4.22 21.76 4.82
N THR A 132 3.53 21.85 5.95
CA THR A 132 4.03 22.53 7.16
C THR A 132 4.94 21.65 8.01
N ALA A 133 4.76 20.33 7.95
CA ALA A 133 5.60 19.38 8.68
C ALA A 133 7.06 19.34 8.18
N ARG A 134 8.01 19.40 9.12
CA ARG A 134 9.45 19.17 8.86
C ARG A 134 9.82 17.69 8.91
N GLU A 135 9.11 16.94 9.74
CA GLU A 135 9.19 15.49 9.83
C GLU A 135 7.78 14.94 9.74
N ILE A 136 7.61 13.92 8.91
CA ILE A 136 6.32 13.33 8.56
C ILE A 136 6.40 11.86 8.89
N THR A 137 5.70 11.46 9.95
CA THR A 137 5.40 10.07 10.25
C THR A 137 4.02 9.77 9.72
N MET A 138 3.94 9.01 8.63
CA MET A 138 2.67 8.64 8.01
C MET A 138 2.40 7.14 8.15
N ARG A 139 1.15 6.79 8.45
CA ARG A 139 0.68 5.42 8.38
C ARG A 139 -0.05 5.25 7.06
N VAL A 140 0.45 4.35 6.20
CA VAL A 140 -0.08 4.13 4.85
C VAL A 140 -0.46 2.67 4.65
N ARG A 141 -1.37 2.41 3.71
CA ARG A 141 -1.76 1.05 3.34
C ARG A 141 -1.89 0.92 1.84
N TYR A 142 -1.25 -0.09 1.25
CA TYR A 142 -1.27 -0.28 -0.19
C TYR A 142 -2.62 -0.85 -0.66
N PHE A 143 -3.29 -0.14 -1.56
CA PHE A 143 -4.60 -0.52 -2.12
C PHE A 143 -4.63 -0.36 -3.65
N PRO A 144 -3.92 -1.23 -4.41
CA PRO A 144 -3.77 -1.09 -5.85
C PRO A 144 -5.09 -1.14 -6.63
N TYR A 145 -5.98 -2.05 -6.25
CA TYR A 145 -7.25 -2.25 -6.96
C TYR A 145 -8.24 -1.09 -6.78
N ASN A 146 -8.36 -0.56 -5.55
CA ASN A 146 -9.21 0.61 -5.30
C ASN A 146 -8.65 1.86 -5.97
N TYR A 147 -7.32 2.00 -5.99
CA TYR A 147 -6.65 3.10 -6.64
C TYR A 147 -6.85 3.09 -8.18
N GLN A 148 -6.70 1.93 -8.84
CA GLN A 148 -6.90 1.84 -10.29
C GLN A 148 -8.34 2.19 -10.71
N ARG A 149 -9.36 1.64 -10.04
CA ARG A 149 -10.76 1.98 -10.30
C ARG A 149 -11.06 3.48 -10.14
N GLN A 150 -10.39 4.15 -9.21
CA GLN A 150 -10.52 5.60 -9.05
C GLN A 150 -9.85 6.37 -10.20
N LYS A 151 -8.69 5.91 -10.68
CA LYS A 151 -7.95 6.56 -11.78
C LYS A 151 -8.77 6.58 -13.07
N GLU A 152 -9.54 5.53 -13.32
CA GLU A 152 -10.38 5.40 -14.52
C GLU A 152 -11.63 6.31 -14.49
N ARG A 153 -12.17 6.63 -13.31
CA ARG A 153 -13.38 7.48 -13.17
C ARG A 153 -13.14 8.98 -13.42
N THR A 154 -11.90 9.45 -13.38
CA THR A 154 -11.58 10.88 -13.46
C THR A 154 -11.13 11.32 -14.86
N VAL A 155 -11.26 10.46 -15.89
CA VAL A 155 -10.76 10.70 -17.26
C VAL A 155 -11.89 11.03 -18.26
N HIS A 156 -13.00 11.63 -17.82
CA HIS A 156 -14.08 12.06 -18.71
C HIS A 156 -14.34 13.55 -18.55
#